data_AF-A0AAW6INC0-F1
#
_entry.id   AF-A0AAW6INC0-F1
#
_cell.length_a   1.000
_cell.length_b   1.000
_cell.length_c   1.000
_cell.angle_alpha   90.00
_cell.angle_beta   90.00
_cell.angle_gamma   90.00
#
_symmetry.space_group_name_H-M   'P 1'
#
loop_
_entity.id
_entity.type
_entity.pdbx_description
1 polymer ?
#
loop_
_entity_poly.entity_id
_entity_poly.type
_entity_poly.pdbx_seq_one_letter_code
_entity_poly.pdbx_strand_id
1 'polypeptide(L)'
;MTHWKTQFNYDYLGAYSLPDGKDIILTIRETKKEQVVGTSGKKEECFVAYFFENVKPMILNRTNCKTMTKIFKTPNFEEWVNKQIQIGSVMVDAFGEKVDSLRIRPFLPKVENPLPTVETGSAIWKNILDGLAGGFTVAQVQTKYKLTKEQIKELVAHEIK
;
A
#
# COMPACT_ATOMS: atom_id res chain seq x y z
N MET A 1 -10.96 -15.62 -9.78
CA MET A 1 -10.58 -16.92 -10.42
C MET A 1 -9.14 -17.22 -10.07
N THR A 2 -8.80 -18.45 -9.64
CA THR A 2 -7.44 -18.80 -9.20
C THR A 2 -6.53 -19.10 -10.38
N HIS A 3 -5.43 -18.34 -10.54
CA HIS A 3 -4.52 -18.49 -11.68
C HIS A 3 -3.68 -19.77 -11.56
N TRP A 4 -3.54 -20.59 -12.62
CA TRP A 4 -2.86 -21.89 -12.57
C TRP A 4 -1.40 -21.83 -12.05
N LYS A 5 -0.67 -20.75 -12.35
CA LYS A 5 0.67 -20.49 -11.79
C LYS A 5 0.71 -20.48 -10.25
N THR A 6 -0.39 -20.22 -9.56
CA THR A 6 -0.45 -20.31 -8.08
C THR A 6 -0.30 -21.74 -7.56
N GLN A 7 -0.46 -22.76 -8.42
CA GLN A 7 -0.28 -24.17 -8.06
C GLN A 7 1.19 -24.59 -7.97
N PHE A 8 2.12 -23.70 -8.34
CA PHE A 8 3.55 -23.91 -8.24
C PHE A 8 4.14 -23.11 -7.07
N ASN A 9 5.13 -23.69 -6.39
CA ASN A 9 5.80 -23.02 -5.28
C ASN A 9 6.85 -22.03 -5.77
N TYR A 10 6.40 -20.85 -6.20
CA TYR A 10 7.29 -19.74 -6.54
C TYR A 10 7.72 -19.00 -5.27
N ASP A 11 9.02 -18.67 -5.15
CA ASP A 11 9.56 -17.97 -3.99
C ASP A 11 9.23 -16.45 -3.98
N TYR A 12 8.87 -15.90 -5.13
CA TYR A 12 8.68 -14.46 -5.33
C TYR A 12 7.28 -14.11 -5.85
N LEU A 13 6.85 -12.88 -5.57
CA LEU A 13 5.61 -12.31 -6.06
C LEU A 13 5.62 -12.23 -7.59
N GLY A 14 4.55 -12.71 -8.22
CA GLY A 14 4.33 -12.58 -9.66
C GLY A 14 3.00 -11.89 -9.98
N ALA A 15 2.77 -11.57 -11.24
CA ALA A 15 1.52 -10.96 -11.68
C ALA A 15 0.28 -11.80 -11.34
N TYR A 16 0.43 -13.13 -11.36
CA TYR A 16 -0.60 -14.10 -10.96
C TYR A 16 -0.92 -14.05 -9.46
N SER A 17 -0.10 -13.40 -8.64
CA SER A 17 -0.32 -13.23 -7.19
C SER A 17 -1.24 -12.05 -6.88
N LEU A 18 -1.60 -11.23 -7.87
CA LEU A 18 -2.52 -10.11 -7.67
C LEU A 18 -3.97 -10.61 -7.65
N PRO A 19 -4.76 -10.32 -6.60
CA PRO A 19 -6.13 -10.77 -6.48
C PRO A 19 -7.00 -10.11 -7.56
N ASP A 20 -7.59 -10.93 -8.43
CA ASP A 20 -8.45 -10.52 -9.55
C ASP A 20 -7.81 -9.44 -10.47
N GLY A 21 -6.48 -9.43 -10.58
CA GLY A 21 -5.74 -8.45 -11.38
C GLY A 21 -5.78 -7.02 -10.82
N LYS A 22 -6.27 -6.83 -9.59
CA LYS A 22 -6.30 -5.53 -8.92
C LYS A 22 -4.93 -5.17 -8.38
N ASP A 23 -4.68 -3.87 -8.34
CA ASP A 23 -3.50 -3.34 -7.70
C ASP A 23 -3.55 -3.61 -6.19
N ILE A 24 -2.39 -3.91 -5.62
CA ILE A 24 -2.21 -4.06 -4.18
C ILE A 24 -1.30 -2.95 -3.65
N ILE A 25 -1.54 -2.52 -2.42
CA ILE A 25 -0.68 -1.57 -1.71
C ILE A 25 0.14 -2.38 -0.71
N LEU A 26 1.46 -2.25 -0.78
CA LEU A 26 2.39 -2.94 0.10
C LEU A 26 3.37 -1.94 0.73
N THR A 27 3.80 -2.23 1.95
CA THR A 27 4.72 -1.42 2.74
C THR A 27 6.08 -2.09 2.73
N ILE A 28 7.10 -1.41 2.20
CA ILE A 28 8.47 -1.96 2.11
C ILE A 28 9.04 -2.10 3.51
N ARG A 29 9.38 -3.33 3.91
CA ARG A 29 10.05 -3.65 5.18
C ARG A 29 11.56 -3.59 5.04
N GLU A 30 12.08 -4.15 3.95
CA GLU A 30 13.51 -4.23 3.71
C GLU A 30 13.74 -4.42 2.21
N THR A 31 14.86 -3.90 1.70
CA THR A 31 15.34 -4.24 0.37
C THR A 31 16.77 -4.74 0.45
N LYS A 32 17.06 -5.88 -0.18
CA LYS A 32 18.40 -6.47 -0.21
C LYS A 32 18.69 -7.16 -1.52
N LYS A 33 19.97 -7.37 -1.80
CA LYS A 33 20.42 -8.20 -2.92
C LYS A 33 20.51 -9.65 -2.47
N GLU A 34 19.95 -10.55 -3.26
CA GLU A 34 19.95 -11.98 -2.98
C GLU A 34 20.25 -12.79 -4.23
N GLN A 35 20.90 -13.94 -4.05
CA GLN A 35 21.05 -14.90 -5.14
C GLN A 35 19.73 -15.63 -5.35
N VAL A 36 19.09 -15.33 -6.48
CA VAL A 36 17.84 -15.96 -6.91
C VAL A 36 18.14 -17.02 -7.93
N VAL A 37 17.58 -18.21 -7.74
CA VAL A 37 17.63 -19.27 -8.75
C VAL A 37 16.51 -19.00 -9.74
N GLY A 38 16.86 -18.57 -10.96
CA GLY A 38 15.91 -18.40 -12.04
C GLY A 38 15.28 -19.73 -12.47
N THR A 39 14.23 -19.66 -13.27
CA THR A 39 13.49 -20.85 -13.77
C THR A 39 14.37 -21.82 -14.56
N SER A 40 15.48 -21.34 -15.13
CA SER A 40 16.46 -22.14 -15.87
C SER A 40 17.57 -22.73 -14.98
N GLY A 41 17.44 -22.63 -13.64
CA GLY A 41 18.43 -23.13 -12.67
C GLY A 41 19.67 -22.23 -12.49
N LYS A 42 19.76 -21.13 -13.24
CA LYS A 42 20.86 -20.16 -13.11
C LYS A 42 20.67 -19.29 -11.88
N LYS A 43 21.75 -19.10 -11.12
CA LYS A 43 21.79 -18.17 -9.99
C LYS A 43 22.10 -16.78 -10.51
N GLU A 44 21.22 -15.83 -10.21
CA GLU A 44 21.39 -14.42 -10.56
C GLU A 44 21.25 -13.56 -9.30
N GLU A 45 22.11 -12.57 -9.15
CA GLU A 45 21.99 -11.58 -8.07
C GLU A 45 20.84 -10.62 -8.42
N CYS A 46 19.72 -10.77 -7.71
CA CYS A 46 18.54 -9.93 -7.89
C CYS A 46 18.37 -8.98 -6.72
N PHE A 47 17.81 -7.81 -6.99
CA PHE A 47 17.40 -6.89 -5.94
C PHE A 47 15.97 -7.22 -5.52
N VAL A 48 15.75 -7.45 -4.23
CA VAL A 48 14.51 -8.01 -3.69
C VAL A 48 13.94 -7.06 -2.63
N ALA A 49 12.64 -6.79 -2.71
CA ALA A 49 11.87 -6.09 -1.70
C ALA A 49 11.05 -7.06 -0.86
N TYR A 50 11.19 -6.95 0.46
CA TYR A 50 10.37 -7.61 1.46
C TYR A 50 9.35 -6.62 1.99
N PHE A 51 8.16 -7.12 2.34
CA PHE A 51 7.03 -6.31 2.78
C PHE A 51 6.64 -6.65 4.22
N PHE A 52 5.94 -5.72 4.88
CA PHE A 52 5.37 -5.97 6.20
C PHE A 52 4.11 -6.83 6.12
N GLU A 53 3.35 -6.71 5.04
CA GLU A 53 2.20 -7.54 4.77
C GLU A 53 2.63 -8.99 4.53
N ASN A 54 1.76 -9.95 4.85
CA ASN A 54 2.03 -11.38 4.67
C ASN A 54 1.92 -11.79 3.19
N VAL A 55 2.87 -11.30 2.39
CA VAL A 55 2.98 -11.54 0.96
C VAL A 55 4.40 -11.97 0.61
N LYS A 56 4.55 -12.65 -0.52
CA LYS A 56 5.86 -13.06 -1.02
C LYS A 56 6.72 -11.83 -1.36
N PRO A 57 8.06 -11.92 -1.20
CA PRO A 57 8.95 -10.84 -1.60
C PRO A 57 8.88 -10.61 -3.12
N MET A 58 9.15 -9.37 -3.55
CA MET A 58 9.09 -9.00 -4.96
C MET A 58 10.49 -8.70 -5.49
N ILE A 59 10.83 -9.28 -6.64
CA ILE A 59 12.05 -8.92 -7.37
C ILE A 59 11.86 -7.55 -8.03
N LEU A 60 12.76 -6.62 -7.71
CA LEU A 60 12.78 -5.28 -8.24
C LEU A 60 13.62 -5.22 -9.51
N ASN A 61 12.96 -5.04 -10.65
CA ASN A 61 13.62 -4.76 -11.91
C ASN A 61 13.99 -3.26 -12.04
N ARG A 62 14.82 -2.94 -13.04
CA ARG A 62 15.30 -1.57 -13.31
C ARG A 62 14.17 -0.56 -13.49
N THR A 63 13.06 -0.95 -14.12
CA THR A 63 11.90 -0.07 -14.33
C THR A 63 11.22 0.27 -13.01
N ASN A 64 11.03 -0.72 -12.13
CA ASN A 64 10.47 -0.53 -10.80
C ASN A 64 11.36 0.38 -9.95
N CYS A 65 12.69 0.17 -9.96
CA CYS A 65 13.62 1.05 -9.25
C CYS A 65 13.56 2.50 -9.77
N LYS A 66 13.54 2.70 -11.09
CA LYS A 66 13.37 4.05 -11.68
C LYS A 66 12.06 4.71 -11.24
N THR A 67 10.98 3.95 -11.13
CA THR A 67 9.71 4.47 -10.62
C THR A 67 9.82 4.85 -9.14
N MET A 68 10.42 4.00 -8.31
CA MET A 68 10.64 4.30 -6.88
C MET A 68 11.46 5.58 -6.68
N THR A 69 12.55 5.75 -7.44
CA THR A 69 13.36 6.98 -7.40
C THR A 69 12.52 8.22 -7.72
N LYS A 70 11.58 8.13 -8.67
CA LYS A 70 10.70 9.25 -9.03
C LYS A 70 9.66 9.55 -7.95
N ILE A 71 8.97 8.54 -7.43
CA ILE A 71 7.89 8.74 -6.44
C ILE A 71 8.45 9.16 -5.07
N PHE A 72 9.62 8.65 -4.68
CA PHE A 72 10.26 8.95 -3.40
C PHE A 72 11.29 10.08 -3.47
N LYS A 73 11.57 10.58 -4.67
CA LYS A 73 12.53 11.68 -4.94
C LYS A 73 13.93 11.41 -4.40
N THR A 74 14.32 10.14 -4.32
CA THR A 74 15.62 9.72 -3.80
C THR A 74 16.11 8.46 -4.52
N PRO A 75 17.37 8.43 -5.01
CA PRO A 75 17.98 7.23 -5.56
C PRO A 75 18.48 6.26 -4.47
N ASN A 76 18.55 6.71 -3.22
CA ASN A 76 19.02 5.90 -2.08
C ASN A 76 17.94 4.89 -1.72
N PHE A 77 18.25 3.60 -1.82
CA PHE A 77 17.26 2.55 -1.61
C PHE A 77 16.95 2.30 -0.13
N GLU A 78 17.88 2.67 0.76
CA GLU A 78 17.73 2.62 2.22
C GLU A 78 16.58 3.51 2.68
N GLU A 79 16.36 4.63 1.98
CA GLU A 79 15.26 5.54 2.26
C GLU A 79 13.90 5.01 1.78
N TRP A 80 13.86 3.93 0.99
CA TRP A 80 12.59 3.34 0.52
C TRP A 80 11.92 2.47 1.58
N VAL A 81 12.65 2.10 2.64
CA VAL A 81 12.13 1.34 3.78
C VAL A 81 11.03 2.14 4.49
N ASN A 82 9.99 1.43 4.97
CA ASN A 82 8.76 1.95 5.57
C ASN A 82 7.88 2.78 4.63
N LYS A 83 8.20 2.88 3.33
CA LYS A 83 7.33 3.54 2.36
C LYS A 83 6.35 2.58 1.71
N GLN A 84 5.16 3.08 1.41
CA GLN A 84 4.12 2.33 0.72
C GLN A 84 4.24 2.50 -0.79
N ILE A 85 4.04 1.40 -1.52
CA ILE A 85 4.00 1.35 -2.98
C ILE A 85 2.74 0.65 -3.44
N GLN A 86 2.22 1.08 -4.59
CA GLN A 86 1.13 0.40 -5.28
C GLN A 86 1.69 -0.44 -6.41
N ILE A 87 1.36 -1.73 -6.43
CA ILE A 87 1.86 -2.72 -7.39
C ILE A 87 0.68 -3.25 -8.20
N GLY A 88 0.82 -3.24 -9.52
CA GLY A 88 -0.14 -3.79 -10.47
C GLY A 88 0.52 -4.69 -11.51
N SER A 89 -0.30 -5.41 -12.29
CA SER A 89 0.17 -6.14 -13.47
C SER A 89 0.07 -5.26 -14.71
N VAL A 90 1.05 -5.39 -15.61
CA VAL A 90 1.02 -4.83 -16.95
C VAL A 90 1.56 -5.87 -17.92
N MET A 91 0.85 -6.06 -19.04
CA MET A 91 1.34 -6.85 -20.17
C MET A 91 2.53 -6.14 -20.81
N VAL A 92 3.68 -6.81 -20.90
CA VAL A 92 4.89 -6.29 -21.53
C VAL A 92 5.39 -7.29 -22.56
N ASP A 93 5.94 -6.79 -23.67
CA ASP A 93 6.66 -7.63 -24.62
C ASP A 93 8.06 -7.91 -24.04
N ALA A 94 8.32 -9.17 -23.71
CA ALA A 94 9.63 -9.63 -23.26
C ALA A 94 9.97 -10.95 -23.96
N PHE A 95 11.21 -11.05 -24.46
CA PHE A 95 11.67 -12.24 -25.19
C PHE A 95 10.81 -12.63 -26.41
N GLY A 96 10.14 -11.65 -27.05
CA GLY A 96 9.29 -11.90 -28.21
C GLY A 96 7.86 -12.34 -27.87
N GLU A 97 7.51 -12.46 -26.59
CA GLU A 97 6.18 -12.84 -26.13
C GLU A 97 5.57 -11.76 -25.22
N LYS A 98 4.23 -11.68 -25.22
CA LYS A 98 3.49 -10.85 -24.28
C LYS A 98 3.38 -11.58 -22.95
N VAL A 99 4.05 -11.04 -21.93
CA VAL A 99 4.07 -11.58 -20.58
C VAL A 99 3.55 -10.57 -19.57
N ASP A 100 2.76 -11.05 -18.63
CA ASP A 100 2.35 -10.24 -17.47
C ASP A 100 3.55 -9.97 -16.56
N SER A 101 3.80 -8.69 -16.27
CA SER A 101 4.90 -8.25 -15.40
C SER A 101 4.40 -7.32 -14.30
N LEU A 102 4.92 -7.53 -13.09
CA LEU A 102 4.63 -6.63 -11.97
C LEU A 102 5.30 -5.27 -12.18
N ARG A 103 4.53 -4.21 -11.96
CA ARG A 103 4.97 -2.82 -12.07
C ARG A 103 4.52 -2.02 -10.85
N ILE A 104 5.43 -1.22 -10.32
CA ILE A 104 5.12 -0.19 -9.35
C ILE A 104 4.45 0.98 -10.08
N ARG A 105 3.32 1.47 -9.55
CA ARG A 105 2.60 2.62 -10.13
C ARG A 105 3.40 3.91 -9.93
N PRO A 106 3.35 4.85 -10.89
CA PRO A 106 4.15 6.08 -10.85
C PRO A 106 3.54 7.17 -9.95
N PHE A 107 2.86 6.76 -8.89
CA PHE A 107 2.25 7.65 -7.91
C PHE A 107 2.27 6.96 -6.55
N LEU A 108 2.29 7.77 -5.49
CA LEU A 108 2.17 7.24 -4.13
C LEU A 108 0.77 6.64 -3.95
N PRO A 109 0.65 5.48 -3.30
CA PRO A 109 -0.64 4.90 -3.00
C PRO A 109 -1.50 5.89 -2.22
N LYS A 110 -2.77 6.00 -2.59
CA LYS A 110 -3.74 6.70 -1.76
C LYS A 110 -3.97 5.81 -0.55
N VAL A 111 -3.32 6.14 0.56
CA VAL A 111 -3.56 5.47 1.84
C VAL A 111 -5.00 5.77 2.21
N GLU A 112 -5.92 4.88 1.87
CA GLU A 112 -7.18 4.79 2.58
C GLU A 112 -6.83 4.25 3.97
N ASN A 113 -6.35 5.12 4.86
CA ASN A 113 -6.78 5.03 6.24
C ASN A 113 -8.14 5.72 6.23
N PRO A 114 -9.27 5.02 6.01
CA PRO A 114 -10.53 5.62 6.35
C PRO A 114 -10.43 5.84 7.86
N LEU A 115 -10.29 7.10 8.27
CA LEU A 115 -10.55 7.47 9.65
C LEU A 115 -11.88 6.78 10.01
N PRO A 116 -11.98 6.12 11.16
CA PRO A 116 -13.18 5.38 11.52
C PRO A 116 -14.40 6.28 11.35
N THR A 117 -15.41 5.81 10.63
CA THR A 117 -16.69 6.51 10.49
C THR A 117 -17.42 6.41 11.80
N VAL A 118 -17.98 7.53 12.27
CA VAL A 118 -18.73 7.57 13.52
C VAL A 118 -20.21 7.56 13.20
N GLU A 119 -20.97 6.65 13.82
CA GLU A 119 -22.42 6.69 13.77
C GLU A 119 -22.96 7.64 14.84
N THR A 120 -23.88 8.52 14.45
CA THR A 120 -24.56 9.43 15.38
C THR A 120 -25.30 8.62 16.45
N GLY A 121 -25.05 8.89 17.73
CA GLY A 121 -25.63 8.14 18.86
C GLY A 121 -24.85 6.91 19.32
N SER A 122 -23.76 6.54 18.63
CA SER A 122 -22.84 5.48 19.08
C SER A 122 -22.09 5.87 20.37
N ALA A 123 -21.48 4.89 21.04
CA ALA A 123 -20.61 5.15 22.20
C ALA A 123 -19.44 6.08 21.85
N ILE A 124 -18.91 5.99 20.62
CA ILE A 124 -17.86 6.86 20.11
C ILE A 124 -18.37 8.29 19.95
N TRP A 125 -19.61 8.48 19.45
CA TRP A 125 -20.24 9.79 19.34
C TRP A 125 -20.41 10.46 20.71
N LYS A 126 -20.85 9.71 21.73
CA LYS A 126 -20.95 10.22 23.10
C LYS A 126 -19.59 10.62 23.66
N ASN A 127 -18.57 9.79 23.48
CA ASN A 127 -17.20 10.12 23.90
C ASN A 127 -16.66 11.38 23.20
N ILE A 128 -17.03 11.60 21.92
CA ILE A 128 -16.68 12.83 21.19
C ILE A 128 -17.38 14.03 21.81
N LEU A 129 -18.68 13.95 22.09
CA LEU A 129 -19.44 15.03 22.74
C LEU A 129 -18.91 15.35 24.14
N ASP A 130 -18.59 14.33 24.94
CA ASP A 130 -17.98 14.49 26.26
C ASP A 130 -16.58 15.14 26.16
N GLY A 131 -15.82 14.76 25.14
CA GLY A 131 -14.53 15.39 24.82
C GLY A 131 -14.69 16.87 24.46
N LEU A 132 -15.67 17.22 23.62
CA LEU A 132 -15.99 18.61 23.25
C LEU A 132 -16.43 19.42 24.49
N ALA A 133 -17.21 18.83 25.39
CA ALA A 133 -17.57 19.43 26.67
C ALA A 133 -16.36 19.61 27.61
N GLY A 134 -15.35 18.75 27.47
CA GLY A 134 -14.06 18.84 28.14
C GLY A 134 -13.05 19.80 27.47
N GLY A 135 -13.44 20.54 26.42
CA GLY A 135 -12.59 21.52 25.73
C GLY A 135 -11.83 20.99 24.51
N PHE A 136 -12.15 19.80 23.99
CA PHE A 136 -11.67 19.40 22.67
C PHE A 136 -12.32 20.22 21.58
N THR A 137 -11.62 20.38 20.46
CA THR A 137 -12.16 21.07 19.27
C THR A 137 -12.61 20.08 18.20
N VAL A 138 -13.57 20.51 17.38
CA VAL A 138 -14.06 19.69 16.25
C VAL A 138 -12.94 19.43 15.24
N ALA A 139 -11.98 20.35 15.11
CA ALA A 139 -10.78 20.16 14.30
C ALA A 139 -9.94 18.97 14.79
N GLN A 140 -9.77 18.79 16.11
CA GLN A 140 -9.06 17.63 16.68
C GLN A 140 -9.83 16.33 16.43
N VAL A 141 -11.15 16.35 16.47
CA VAL A 141 -12.00 15.18 16.18
C VAL A 141 -11.87 14.77 14.70
N GLN A 142 -11.84 15.74 13.78
CA GLN A 142 -11.66 15.52 12.34
C GLN A 142 -10.30 14.93 11.97
N THR A 143 -9.27 15.08 12.82
CA THR A 143 -7.98 14.40 12.61
C THR A 143 -8.03 12.91 12.93
N LYS A 144 -9.02 12.47 13.73
CA LYS A 144 -9.15 11.10 14.24
C LYS A 144 -10.31 10.32 13.62
N TYR A 145 -11.34 10.98 13.12
CA TYR A 145 -12.58 10.36 12.64
C TYR A 145 -13.04 10.94 11.30
N LYS A 146 -13.67 10.10 10.47
CA LYS A 146 -14.33 10.54 9.22
C LYS A 146 -15.77 10.92 9.54
N LEU A 147 -16.04 12.22 9.55
CA LEU A 147 -17.35 12.80 9.87
C LEU A 147 -18.05 13.32 8.61
N THR A 148 -19.39 13.23 8.55
CA THR A 148 -20.18 13.86 7.47
C THR A 148 -20.32 15.36 7.69
N LYS A 149 -20.76 16.11 6.66
CA LYS A 149 -20.98 17.56 6.77
C LYS A 149 -22.02 17.90 7.84
N GLU A 150 -23.05 17.06 7.95
CA GLU A 150 -24.13 17.17 8.92
C GLU A 150 -23.60 16.95 10.34
N GLN A 151 -22.80 15.91 10.54
CA GLN A 151 -22.17 15.62 11.83
C GLN A 151 -21.22 16.73 12.27
N ILE A 152 -20.41 17.28 11.36
CA ILE A 152 -19.52 18.39 11.67
C ILE A 152 -20.33 19.60 12.13
N LYS A 153 -21.43 19.92 11.44
CA LYS A 153 -22.31 21.04 11.81
C LYS A 153 -22.93 20.84 13.20
N GLU A 154 -23.32 19.61 13.52
CA GLU A 154 -23.85 19.24 14.84
C GLU A 154 -22.79 19.35 15.94
N LEU A 155 -21.58 18.86 15.70
CA LEU A 155 -20.48 18.93 16.67
C LEU A 155 -20.00 20.37 16.91
N VAL A 156 -19.95 21.22 15.88
CA VAL A 156 -19.60 22.65 16.02
C VAL A 156 -20.64 23.40 16.86
N ALA A 157 -21.90 22.97 16.86
CA ALA A 157 -22.92 23.55 17.74
C ALA A 157 -22.72 23.18 19.22
N HIS A 158 -22.02 22.08 19.50
CA HIS A 158 -21.72 21.58 20.85
C HIS A 158 -20.29 21.91 21.31
N GLU A 159 -19.47 22.48 20.44
CA GLU A 159 -18.13 22.95 20.78
C GLU A 159 -18.23 24.19 21.68
N ILE A 160 -17.65 24.09 22.88
CA ILE A 160 -17.59 25.22 23.81
C ILE A 160 -16.53 26.20 23.27
N LYS A 161 -16.93 27.44 23.02
CA LYS A 161 -16.03 28.52 22.58
C LYS A 161 -15.13 29.03 23.70
#